data_AF-A0A6V7HUV6-F1
#
_entry.id   AF-A0A6V7HUV6-F1
#
_cell.length_a   1.000
_cell.length_b   1.000
_cell.length_c   1.000
_cell.angle_alpha   90.00
_cell.angle_beta   90.00
_cell.angle_gamma   90.00
#
_symmetry.space_group_name_H-M   'P 1'
#
loop_
_entity.id
_entity.type
_entity.pdbx_description
1 polymer ?
#
loop_
_entity_poly.entity_id
_entity_poly.type
_entity_poly.pdbx_seq_one_letter_code
_entity_poly.pdbx_strand_id
1 'polypeptide(L)' 'IISYNKLQCVQRNALAGLKSLRIISLHGNDISVIPEGTFDDLESITH' A
#
# COMPACT_ATOMS: atom_id res chain seq x y z
N ILE A 1 6.79 -6.76 0.36
CA ILE A 1 6.26 -7.19 1.68
C ILE A 1 6.89 -6.26 2.70
N ILE A 2 6.12 -5.37 3.32
CA ILE A 2 6.62 -4.39 4.32
C ILE A 2 5.89 -4.66 5.64
N SER A 3 5.97 -5.89 6.12
CA SER A 3 5.28 -6.34 7.33
C SER A 3 6.12 -6.00 8.57
N TYR A 4 5.47 -5.69 9.70
CA TYR A 4 6.12 -5.38 10.99
C TYR A 4 7.04 -4.14 10.98
N ASN A 5 6.61 -3.05 10.33
CA ASN A 5 7.29 -1.75 10.43
C ASN A 5 6.44 -0.78 11.26
N LYS A 6 7.00 0.40 11.59
CA LYS A 6 6.28 1.46 12.33
C LYS A 6 5.66 2.48 11.38
N LEU A 7 5.16 2.04 10.22
CA LEU A 7 4.56 2.95 9.26
C LEU A 7 3.24 3.48 9.82
N GLN A 8 3.17 4.79 10.06
CA GLN A 8 1.97 5.46 10.59
C GLN A 8 1.03 5.96 9.49
N CYS A 9 1.57 6.20 8.30
CA CYS A 9 0.84 6.74 7.16
C CYS A 9 1.45 6.19 5.87
N VAL A 10 0.60 5.84 4.91
CA VAL A 10 1.01 5.54 3.53
C VAL A 10 0.85 6.83 2.73
N GLN A 11 1.91 7.32 2.09
CA GLN A 11 1.76 8.48 1.20
C GLN A 11 0.90 8.10 0.00
N ARG A 12 0.08 9.03 -0.50
CA ARG A 12 -0.83 8.81 -1.63
C ARG A 12 -0.13 8.19 -2.85
N ASN A 13 1.12 8.55 -3.09
CA ASN A 13 1.89 8.05 -4.24
C ASN A 13 2.92 6.99 -3.87
N ALA A 14 2.86 6.42 -2.65
CA ALA A 14 3.84 5.45 -2.17
C ALA A 14 3.85 4.16 -3.02
N LEU A 15 2.74 3.87 -3.68
CA LEU A 15 2.55 2.69 -4.54
C LEU A 15 2.38 3.08 -6.01
N ALA A 16 2.59 4.35 -6.34
CA ALA A 16 2.43 4.85 -7.70
C ALA A 16 3.40 4.15 -8.66
N GLY A 17 2.92 3.75 -9.82
CA GLY A 17 3.70 3.03 -10.84
C GLY A 17 3.98 1.55 -10.55
N LEU A 18 3.54 0.99 -9.40
CA LEU A 18 3.67 -0.44 -9.10
C LEU A 18 2.58 -1.29 -9.79
N LYS A 19 2.43 -1.14 -11.11
CA LYS A 19 1.33 -1.72 -11.89
C LYS A 19 1.24 -3.25 -11.86
N SER A 20 2.38 -3.92 -11.69
CA SER A 20 2.46 -5.40 -11.61
C SER A 20 2.41 -5.93 -10.18
N LEU A 21 2.18 -5.08 -9.18
CA LEU A 21 2.09 -5.51 -7.78
C LEU A 21 0.82 -6.32 -7.57
N ARG A 22 0.98 -7.59 -7.17
CA ARG A 22 -0.14 -8.51 -6.93
C ARG A 22 -0.44 -8.75 -5.46
N ILE A 23 0.60 -8.65 -4.61
CA ILE A 23 0.49 -8.92 -3.17
C ILE A 23 1.18 -7.80 -2.43
N ILE A 24 0.44 -7.12 -1.56
CA ILE A 24 0.98 -6.18 -0.59
C ILE A 24 0.59 -6.64 0.81
N SER A 25 1.59 -6.79 1.68
CA SER A 25 1.37 -7.05 3.09
C SER A 25 1.82 -5.84 3.87
N LEU A 26 0.84 -5.17 4.48
CA LEU A 26 1.01 -4.04 5.41
C LEU A 26 0.74 -4.48 6.86
N HIS A 27 0.60 -5.79 7.08
CA HIS A 27 0.39 -6.39 8.40
C HIS A 27 1.43 -5.90 9.41
N GLY A 28 0.99 -5.55 10.61
CA GLY A 28 1.87 -5.19 11.73
C GLY A 28 2.49 -3.80 11.58
N ASN A 29 1.86 -2.92 10.80
CA ASN A 29 2.13 -1.49 10.81
C ASN A 29 1.03 -0.74 11.58
N ASP A 30 1.39 0.39 12.19
CA ASP A 30 0.45 1.31 12.88
C ASP A 30 -0.22 2.29 11.89
N ILE A 31 -0.66 1.80 10.73
CA ILE A 31 -1.26 2.66 9.70
C ILE A 31 -2.67 3.07 10.16
N SER A 32 -2.81 4.30 10.63
CA SER A 32 -4.10 4.85 11.06
C SER A 32 -4.91 5.43 9.92
N VAL A 33 -4.25 5.84 8.83
CA VAL A 33 -4.87 6.49 7.67
C VAL A 33 -4.22 5.98 6.38
N ILE A 34 -5.06 5.56 5.45
CA ILE A 34 -4.69 5.30 4.05
C ILE A 34 -5.38 6.38 3.20
N PRO A 35 -4.63 7.28 2.54
CA PRO A 35 -5.21 8.30 1.68
C PRO A 35 -6.01 7.68 0.53
N GLU A 36 -7.12 8.32 0.17
CA GLU A 36 -7.82 8.01 -1.08
C GLU A 36 -6.86 8.20 -2.26
N GLY A 37 -6.90 7.25 -3.20
CA GLY A 37 -6.02 7.20 -4.36
C GLY A 37 -4.73 6.40 -4.17
N THR A 38 -4.44 5.90 -2.96
CA THR A 38 -3.19 5.15 -2.67
C THR A 38 -3.01 3.89 -3.52
N PHE A 39 -4.11 3.32 -4.02
CA PHE A 39 -4.11 2.08 -4.79
C PHE A 39 -4.55 2.26 -6.26
N ASP A 40 -4.72 3.50 -6.74
CA ASP A 40 -5.26 3.78 -8.08
C ASP A 40 -4.40 3.20 -9.21
N ASP A 41 -3.08 3.14 -9.01
CA ASP A 41 -2.13 2.59 -9.98
C ASP A 41 -1.97 1.06 -9.89
N LEU A 42 -2.67 0.40 -8.97
CA LEU A 42 -2.56 -1.04 -8.73
C LEU A 42 -3.56 -1.83 -9.58
N GLU A 43 -3.33 -1.81 -10.88
CA GLU A 43 -4.19 -2.48 -11.88
C GLU A 43 -4.21 -4.02 -11.73
N SER A 44 -3.18 -4.61 -11.11
CA SER A 44 -3.01 -6.07 -11.00
C SER A 44 -3.43 -6.67 -9.65
N ILE A 45 -4.03 -5.88 -8.73
CA ILE A 45 -4.61 -6.43 -7.50
C ILE A 45 -5.98 -7.01 -7.82
N THR A 46 -6.02 -8.33 -7.95
CA THR A 46 -7.26 -9.11 -8.02
C THR A 46 -7.56 -9.68 -6.63
N HIS A 47 -8.85 -9.70 -6.27
CA HIS A 47 -9.41 -10.20 -5.00
C HIS A 47 -8.70 -11.42 -4.40
#